data_AF-A0A8T6NE51-F1
#
_entry.id   AF-A0A8T6NE51-F1
#
_cell.length_a   1.000
_cell.length_b   1.000
_cell.length_c   1.000
_cell.angle_alpha   90.00
_cell.angle_beta   90.00
_cell.angle_gamma   90.00
#
_symmetry.space_group_name_H-M   'P 1'
#
loop_
_entity.id
_entity.type
_entity.pdbx_description
1 polymer ?
#
loop_
_entity_poly.entity_id
_entity_poly.type
_entity_poly.pdbx_seq_one_letter_code
_entity_poly.pdbx_strand_id
1 'polypeptide(L)'
;LTWISLVISIVSFYLIAVAELDNEGAMMIVGAVILVLIAGVFDALDGALARHQGTAGPYGDFLDHTIDRVVDVGLVVAIGYNSAFIVDPLAGWAAALLTLLGSYMGTQAQSVGLGRLYGGFSRADRLVVTLAGLLWAAWQAGSGGTGFDISSIHEYAHWALLGNAELNGMTLALAVSFWGGVYTFLVRFMETRKQLLAN
;
A
#
# COMPACT_ATOMS: atom_id res chain seq x y z
N LEU A 1 6.35 -0.88 20.20
CA LEU A 1 5.43 -1.90 19.62
C LEU A 1 5.63 -2.03 18.11
N THR A 2 6.24 -1.05 17.44
CA THR A 2 6.61 -1.03 16.01
C THR A 2 7.26 -2.31 15.47
N TRP A 3 8.13 -2.98 16.24
CA TRP A 3 8.77 -4.22 15.77
C TRP A 3 7.79 -5.40 15.71
N ILE A 4 6.81 -5.44 16.61
CA ILE A 4 5.80 -6.51 16.65
C ILE A 4 4.83 -6.34 15.48
N SER A 5 4.39 -5.11 15.20
CA SER A 5 3.55 -4.82 14.04
C SER A 5 4.26 -5.15 12.71
N LEU A 6 5.58 -4.91 12.61
CA LEU A 6 6.37 -5.34 11.46
C LEU A 6 6.34 -6.87 11.28
N VAL A 7 6.57 -7.64 12.35
CA VAL A 7 6.54 -9.11 12.27
C VAL A 7 5.16 -9.62 11.85
N ILE A 8 4.09 -9.06 12.42
CA ILE A 8 2.71 -9.39 12.05
C ILE A 8 2.47 -9.07 10.56
N SER A 9 2.97 -7.92 10.09
CA SER A 9 2.85 -7.51 8.70
C SER A 9 3.58 -8.47 7.76
N ILE A 10 4.79 -8.94 8.11
CA ILE A 10 5.53 -9.92 7.30
C ILE A 10 4.76 -11.23 7.15
N VAL A 11 4.10 -11.71 8.22
CA VAL A 11 3.24 -12.89 8.13
C VAL A 11 2.06 -12.64 7.20
N SER A 12 1.43 -11.47 7.28
CA SER A 12 0.36 -11.09 6.36
C SER A 12 0.84 -11.06 4.90
N PHE A 13 2.04 -10.52 4.64
CA PHE A 13 2.63 -10.47 3.30
C PHE A 13 2.85 -11.87 2.74
N TYR A 14 3.36 -12.78 3.56
CA TYR A 14 3.54 -14.18 3.16
C TYR A 14 2.20 -14.82 2.75
N LEU A 15 1.17 -14.68 3.59
CA LEU A 15 -0.17 -15.22 3.29
C LEU A 15 -0.76 -14.66 2.00
N ILE A 16 -0.60 -13.35 1.76
CA ILE A 16 -1.06 -12.72 0.51
C ILE A 16 -0.31 -13.29 -0.69
N ALA A 17 1.02 -13.42 -0.60
CA ALA A 17 1.84 -13.83 -1.75
C ALA A 17 1.60 -15.28 -2.18
N VAL A 18 1.25 -16.18 -1.25
CA VAL A 18 1.07 -17.61 -1.54
C VAL A 18 -0.38 -18.05 -1.72
N ALA A 19 -1.35 -17.16 -1.50
CA ALA A 19 -2.77 -17.51 -1.61
C ALA A 19 -3.15 -17.91 -3.05
N GLU A 20 -3.83 -19.05 -3.19
CA GLU A 20 -4.31 -19.58 -4.47
C GLU A 20 -5.80 -19.28 -4.72
N LEU A 21 -6.30 -19.64 -5.92
CA LEU A 21 -7.71 -19.52 -6.29
C LEU A 21 -8.55 -20.69 -5.76
N ASP A 22 -8.56 -20.84 -4.44
CA ASP A 22 -9.33 -21.86 -3.75
C ASP A 22 -9.83 -21.38 -2.38
N ASN A 23 -10.52 -22.26 -1.65
CA ASN A 23 -11.04 -21.94 -0.32
C ASN A 23 -9.92 -21.68 0.70
N GLU A 24 -8.77 -22.33 0.56
CA GLU A 24 -7.64 -22.13 1.47
C GLU A 24 -7.02 -20.75 1.25
N GLY A 25 -6.73 -20.39 0.00
CA GLY A 25 -6.26 -19.07 -0.41
C GLY A 25 -7.22 -17.96 0.00
N ALA A 26 -8.54 -18.17 -0.13
CA ALA A 26 -9.54 -17.24 0.39
C ALA A 26 -9.39 -16.98 1.89
N MET A 27 -9.23 -18.04 2.69
CA MET A 27 -8.99 -17.93 4.14
C MET A 27 -7.65 -17.26 4.45
N MET A 28 -6.59 -17.55 3.68
CA MET A 28 -5.29 -16.91 3.82
C MET A 28 -5.38 -15.39 3.60
N ILE A 29 -6.09 -14.94 2.56
CA ILE A 29 -6.26 -13.51 2.26
C ILE A 29 -7.08 -12.83 3.37
N VAL A 30 -8.17 -13.44 3.85
CA VAL A 30 -8.94 -12.90 4.98
C VAL A 30 -8.09 -12.82 6.25
N GLY A 31 -7.33 -13.87 6.54
CA GLY A 31 -6.39 -13.90 7.66
C GLY A 31 -5.35 -12.79 7.55
N ALA A 32 -4.79 -12.59 6.36
CA ALA A 32 -3.84 -11.52 6.07
C ALA A 32 -4.44 -10.13 6.32
N VAL A 33 -5.68 -9.88 5.85
CA VAL A 33 -6.41 -8.62 6.10
C VAL A 33 -6.58 -8.37 7.60
N ILE A 34 -6.96 -9.39 8.37
CA ILE A 34 -7.09 -9.29 9.83
C ILE A 34 -5.74 -8.95 10.46
N LEU A 35 -4.65 -9.60 10.04
CA LEU A 35 -3.30 -9.32 10.55
C LEU A 35 -2.85 -7.89 10.23
N VAL A 36 -3.13 -7.35 9.02
CA VAL A 36 -2.84 -5.94 8.70
C VAL A 36 -3.59 -4.99 9.64
N LEU A 37 -4.87 -5.27 9.91
CA LEU A 37 -5.67 -4.46 10.83
C LEU A 37 -5.13 -4.52 12.26
N ILE A 38 -4.73 -5.71 12.75
CA ILE A 38 -4.11 -5.87 14.07
C ILE A 38 -2.79 -5.11 14.15
N ALA A 39 -1.94 -5.21 13.11
CA ALA A 39 -0.69 -4.45 13.04
C ALA A 39 -0.95 -2.94 13.11
N GLY A 40 -1.91 -2.42 12.34
CA GLY A 40 -2.30 -1.02 12.36
C GLY A 40 -2.85 -0.54 13.72
N VAL A 41 -3.56 -1.41 14.45
CA VAL A 41 -3.97 -1.12 15.84
C VAL A 41 -2.75 -1.02 16.75
N PHE A 42 -1.78 -1.93 16.64
CA PHE A 42 -0.55 -1.87 17.45
C PHE A 42 0.29 -0.62 17.15
N ASP A 43 0.39 -0.20 15.89
CA ASP A 43 1.07 1.05 15.52
C ASP A 43 0.37 2.27 16.12
N ALA A 44 -0.96 2.33 16.05
CA ALA A 44 -1.73 3.42 16.65
C ALA A 44 -1.57 3.47 18.18
N LEU A 45 -1.55 2.30 18.83
CA LEU A 45 -1.32 2.18 20.27
C LEU A 45 0.10 2.60 20.67
N ASP A 46 1.13 2.31 19.87
CA ASP A 46 2.51 2.70 20.18
C ASP A 46 2.66 4.21 20.29
N GLY A 47 2.15 4.94 19.29
CA GLY A 47 2.18 6.39 19.29
C GLY A 47 1.36 7.00 20.43
N ALA A 48 0.20 6.43 20.76
CA ALA A 48 -0.62 6.88 21.88
C ALA A 48 0.06 6.63 23.24
N LEU A 49 0.66 5.45 23.41
CA LEU A 49 1.36 5.04 24.62
C LEU A 49 2.61 5.90 24.86
N ALA A 50 3.41 6.15 23.82
CA ALA A 50 4.60 7.01 23.91
C ALA A 50 4.25 8.45 24.33
N ARG A 51 3.14 9.00 23.83
CA ARG A 51 2.64 10.32 24.27
C ARG A 51 2.16 10.29 25.72
N HIS A 52 1.40 9.27 26.11
CA HIS A 52 0.89 9.13 27.46
C HIS A 52 2.01 8.94 28.51
N GLN A 53 3.07 8.22 28.15
CA GLN A 53 4.23 7.97 29.02
C GLN A 53 5.27 9.10 28.99
N GLY A 54 5.08 10.12 28.15
CA GLY A 54 6.07 11.20 27.99
C GLY A 54 7.39 10.75 27.36
N THR A 55 7.40 9.61 26.65
CA THR A 55 8.58 9.03 26.00
C THR A 55 8.63 9.28 24.49
N ALA A 56 7.64 10.01 23.94
CA ALA A 56 7.65 10.44 22.55
C ALA A 56 8.89 11.31 22.25
N GLY A 57 9.60 10.98 21.17
CA GLY A 57 10.82 11.69 20.80
C GLY A 57 11.26 11.41 19.36
N PRO A 58 12.34 12.09 18.89
CA PRO A 58 12.77 12.05 17.49
C PRO A 58 13.14 10.65 16.98
N TYR A 59 13.71 9.81 17.84
CA TYR A 59 14.04 8.43 17.47
C TYR A 59 12.80 7.59 17.19
N GLY A 60 11.76 7.72 18.03
CA GLY A 60 10.49 7.01 17.84
C GLY A 60 9.79 7.45 16.55
N ASP A 61 9.72 8.75 16.30
CA ASP A 61 9.13 9.29 15.07
C ASP A 61 9.90 8.83 13.82
N PHE A 62 11.24 8.79 13.88
CA PHE A 62 12.06 8.21 12.81
C PHE A 62 11.77 6.72 12.60
N LEU A 63 11.71 5.93 13.67
CA LEU A 63 11.49 4.49 13.60
C LEU A 63 10.11 4.19 13.01
N ASP A 64 9.05 4.81 13.54
CA ASP A 64 7.67 4.63 13.08
C ASP A 64 7.53 5.01 11.60
N HIS A 65 8.04 6.18 11.21
CA HIS A 65 8.02 6.60 9.81
C HIS A 65 8.80 5.65 8.90
N THR A 66 9.91 5.07 9.37
CA THR A 66 10.72 4.14 8.56
C THR A 66 10.01 2.80 8.39
N ILE A 67 9.52 2.20 9.48
CA ILE A 67 8.81 0.92 9.44
C ILE A 67 7.51 1.05 8.64
N ASP A 68 6.79 2.17 8.75
CA ASP A 68 5.62 2.46 7.90
C ASP A 68 5.95 2.35 6.40
N ARG A 69 7.12 2.83 5.95
CA ARG A 69 7.52 2.71 4.54
C ARG A 69 7.81 1.27 4.15
N VAL A 70 8.47 0.51 5.03
CA VAL A 70 8.77 -0.91 4.81
C VAL A 70 7.46 -1.71 4.71
N VAL A 71 6.50 -1.45 5.59
CA VAL A 71 5.20 -2.12 5.59
C VAL A 71 4.37 -1.73 4.36
N ASP A 72 4.31 -0.43 4.02
CA ASP A 72 3.59 0.05 2.84
C ASP A 72 4.14 -0.59 1.55
N VAL A 73 5.47 -0.66 1.39
CA VAL A 73 6.12 -1.30 0.24
C VAL A 73 5.92 -2.81 0.26
N GLY A 74 6.15 -3.45 1.41
CA GLY A 74 6.06 -4.90 1.56
C GLY A 74 4.68 -5.45 1.23
N LEU A 75 3.62 -4.75 1.65
CA LEU A 75 2.24 -5.13 1.32
C LEU A 75 1.99 -5.12 -0.19
N VAL A 76 2.38 -4.04 -0.87
CA VAL A 76 2.15 -3.88 -2.31
C VAL A 76 3.00 -4.86 -3.13
N VAL A 77 4.24 -5.10 -2.71
CA VAL A 77 5.11 -6.13 -3.32
C VAL A 77 4.53 -7.53 -3.13
N ALA A 78 4.04 -7.86 -1.93
CA ALA A 78 3.42 -9.15 -1.65
C ALA A 78 2.20 -9.42 -2.54
N ILE A 79 1.35 -8.40 -2.75
CA ILE A 79 0.25 -8.47 -3.71
C ILE A 79 0.77 -8.78 -5.11
N GLY A 80 1.83 -8.08 -5.57
CA GLY A 80 2.44 -8.34 -6.87
C GLY A 80 3.01 -9.74 -7.06
N TYR A 81 3.50 -10.37 -5.99
CA TYR A 81 4.03 -11.73 -6.04
C TYR A 81 2.95 -12.83 -6.01
N ASN A 82 1.68 -12.48 -5.78
CA ASN A 82 0.61 -13.47 -5.85
C ASN A 82 0.37 -13.89 -7.32
N SER A 83 0.90 -15.04 -7.71
CA SER A 83 0.79 -15.58 -9.06
C SER A 83 -0.61 -16.05 -9.45
N ALA A 84 -1.52 -16.19 -8.49
CA ALA A 84 -2.89 -16.60 -8.73
C ALA A 84 -3.77 -15.44 -9.23
N PHE A 85 -3.42 -14.20 -8.86
CA PHE A 85 -4.16 -12.99 -9.23
C PHE A 85 -3.38 -12.01 -10.11
N ILE A 86 -2.04 -12.07 -10.10
CA ILE A 86 -1.15 -11.14 -10.80
C ILE A 86 -0.28 -11.90 -11.79
N VAL A 87 -0.19 -11.38 -13.03
CA VAL A 87 0.57 -12.01 -14.12
C VAL A 87 2.06 -11.74 -13.99
N ASP A 88 2.44 -10.49 -13.72
CA ASP A 88 3.83 -10.05 -13.65
C ASP A 88 4.10 -9.33 -12.31
N PRO A 89 5.02 -9.86 -11.46
CA PRO A 89 5.41 -9.21 -10.21
C PRO A 89 5.96 -7.79 -10.36
N LEU A 90 6.43 -7.41 -11.55
CA LEU A 90 6.86 -6.05 -11.85
C LEU A 90 5.74 -5.02 -11.61
N ALA A 91 4.46 -5.39 -11.75
CA ALA A 91 3.34 -4.53 -11.41
C ALA A 91 3.36 -4.12 -9.93
N GLY A 92 3.63 -5.09 -9.03
CA GLY A 92 3.76 -4.83 -7.59
C GLY A 92 4.95 -3.93 -7.27
N TRP A 93 6.11 -4.21 -7.87
CA TRP A 93 7.31 -3.38 -7.69
C TRP A 93 7.12 -1.95 -8.19
N ALA A 94 6.50 -1.77 -9.35
CA ALA A 94 6.16 -0.46 -9.88
C ALA A 94 5.22 0.29 -8.94
N ALA A 95 4.14 -0.34 -8.49
CA ALA A 95 3.19 0.26 -7.55
C ALA A 95 3.85 0.64 -6.21
N ALA A 96 4.74 -0.22 -5.70
CA ALA A 96 5.48 0.03 -4.47
C ALA A 96 6.47 1.19 -4.61
N LEU A 97 7.20 1.28 -5.73
CA LEU A 97 8.11 2.38 -6.02
C LEU A 97 7.36 3.71 -6.04
N LEU A 98 6.23 3.80 -6.75
CA LEU A 98 5.47 5.04 -6.85
C LEU A 98 4.82 5.43 -5.51
N THR A 99 4.40 4.45 -4.71
CA THR A 99 3.95 4.66 -3.33
C THR A 99 5.07 5.26 -2.46
N LEU A 100 6.29 4.74 -2.58
CA LEU A 100 7.46 5.23 -1.86
C LEU A 100 7.86 6.63 -2.32
N LEU A 101 7.86 6.91 -3.62
CA LEU A 101 8.19 8.22 -4.18
C LEU A 101 7.20 9.30 -3.73
N GLY A 102 5.89 9.02 -3.70
CA GLY A 102 4.90 9.95 -3.15
C GLY A 102 5.13 10.27 -1.67
N SER A 103 5.59 9.27 -0.91
CA SER A 103 5.98 9.44 0.50
C SER A 103 7.26 10.27 0.65
N TYR A 104 8.28 9.96 -0.16
CA TYR A 104 9.56 10.67 -0.22
C TYR A 104 9.39 12.14 -0.56
N MET A 105 8.47 12.49 -1.47
CA MET A 105 8.25 13.90 -1.80
C MET A 105 7.74 14.70 -0.59
N GLY A 106 7.00 14.05 0.32
CA GLY A 106 6.59 14.66 1.59
C GLY A 106 7.73 14.87 2.58
N THR A 107 8.70 13.94 2.65
CA THR A 107 9.90 14.10 3.49
C THR A 107 10.86 15.13 2.90
N GLN A 108 10.98 15.17 1.57
CA GLN A 108 11.83 16.13 0.86
C GLN A 108 11.29 17.57 0.97
N ALA A 109 9.96 17.75 0.97
CA ALA A 109 9.36 19.06 1.27
C ALA A 109 9.71 19.55 2.68
N GLN A 110 9.68 18.64 3.67
CA GLN A 110 10.09 18.96 5.03
C GLN A 110 11.58 19.28 5.14
N SER A 111 12.45 18.55 4.43
CA SER A 111 13.90 18.78 4.49
C SER A 111 14.33 20.12 3.91
N VAL A 112 13.54 20.72 3.02
CA VAL A 112 13.75 22.08 2.49
C VAL A 112 13.02 23.16 3.29
N GLY A 113 12.46 22.81 4.45
CA GLY A 113 11.85 23.76 5.40
C GLY A 113 10.36 24.03 5.20
N LEU A 114 9.67 23.36 4.27
CA LEU A 114 8.27 23.63 3.93
C LEU A 114 7.22 22.89 4.79
N GLY A 115 7.61 22.34 5.93
CA GLY A 115 6.69 21.62 6.82
C GLY A 115 6.01 20.41 6.13
N ARG A 116 4.96 19.87 6.75
CA ARG A 116 4.29 18.66 6.27
C ARG A 116 3.20 19.00 5.25
N LEU A 117 3.35 18.48 4.03
CA LEU A 117 2.36 18.61 2.96
C LEU A 117 1.40 17.41 2.96
N TYR A 118 0.09 17.68 2.98
CA TYR A 118 -0.97 16.65 3.04
C TYR A 118 -1.67 16.41 1.70
N GLY A 119 -1.36 17.17 0.65
CA GLY A 119 -1.93 16.97 -0.68
C GLY A 119 -1.59 15.60 -1.27
N GLY A 120 -2.52 15.07 -2.08
CA GLY A 120 -2.40 13.79 -2.77
C GLY A 120 -3.37 12.72 -2.26
N PHE A 121 -3.05 11.47 -2.57
CA PHE A 121 -3.75 10.28 -2.11
C PHE A 121 -3.11 9.80 -0.80
N SER A 122 -3.87 9.85 0.30
CA SER A 122 -3.28 9.62 1.62
C SER A 122 -2.91 8.15 1.85
N ARG A 123 -2.09 7.90 2.87
CA ARG A 123 -1.77 6.52 3.31
C ARG A 123 -3.04 5.77 3.73
N ALA A 124 -3.94 6.45 4.45
CA ALA A 124 -5.19 5.85 4.91
C ALA A 124 -6.10 5.49 3.73
N ASP A 125 -6.24 6.37 2.74
CA ASP A 125 -7.06 6.11 1.55
C ASP A 125 -6.53 4.90 0.79
N ARG A 126 -5.20 4.82 0.59
CA ARG A 126 -4.55 3.68 -0.06
C ARG A 126 -4.80 2.39 0.71
N LEU A 127 -4.64 2.41 2.03
CA LEU A 127 -4.83 1.22 2.85
C LEU A 127 -6.28 0.73 2.77
N VAL A 128 -7.27 1.63 2.87
CA VAL A 128 -8.69 1.27 2.76
C VAL A 128 -9.00 0.59 1.42
N VAL A 129 -8.54 1.18 0.31
CA VAL A 129 -8.79 0.60 -1.02
C VAL A 129 -8.04 -0.73 -1.19
N THR A 130 -6.83 -0.84 -0.66
CA THR A 130 -6.05 -2.09 -0.69
C THR A 130 -6.76 -3.20 0.08
N LEU A 131 -7.25 -2.93 1.28
CA LEU A 131 -7.98 -3.90 2.09
C LEU A 131 -9.31 -4.30 1.44
N ALA A 132 -10.04 -3.35 0.86
CA ALA A 132 -11.25 -3.64 0.09
C ALA A 132 -10.96 -4.53 -1.13
N GLY A 133 -9.87 -4.24 -1.86
CA GLY A 133 -9.38 -5.06 -2.96
C GLY A 133 -9.01 -6.48 -2.52
N LEU A 134 -8.31 -6.63 -1.39
CA LEU A 134 -7.98 -7.94 -0.83
C LEU A 134 -9.23 -8.73 -0.42
N LEU A 135 -10.23 -8.10 0.19
CA LEU A 135 -11.49 -8.76 0.52
C LEU A 135 -12.26 -9.20 -0.74
N TRP A 136 -12.20 -8.40 -1.81
CA TRP A 136 -12.76 -8.80 -3.09
C TRP A 136 -11.98 -9.97 -3.72
N ALA A 137 -10.65 -9.99 -3.61
CA ALA A 137 -9.82 -11.11 -4.06
C ALA A 137 -10.11 -12.39 -3.26
N ALA A 138 -10.31 -12.29 -1.94
CA ALA A 138 -10.70 -13.42 -1.11
C ALA A 138 -12.05 -14.02 -1.54
N TRP A 139 -13.04 -13.17 -1.84
CA TRP A 139 -14.32 -13.63 -2.37
C TRP A 139 -14.17 -14.32 -3.73
N GLN A 140 -13.30 -13.81 -4.61
CA GLN A 140 -12.98 -14.43 -5.90
C GLN A 140 -12.37 -15.82 -5.72
N ALA A 141 -11.35 -15.96 -4.87
CA ALA A 141 -10.72 -17.25 -4.55
C ALA A 141 -11.73 -18.29 -4.05
N GLY A 142 -12.60 -17.91 -3.10
CA GLY A 142 -13.57 -18.84 -2.50
C GLY A 142 -14.77 -19.18 -3.40
N SER A 143 -15.13 -18.29 -4.33
CA SER A 143 -16.24 -18.52 -5.27
C SER A 143 -15.80 -19.16 -6.60
N GLY A 144 -14.49 -19.28 -6.83
CA GLY A 144 -13.94 -19.68 -8.14
C GLY A 144 -14.17 -18.63 -9.23
N GLY A 145 -14.49 -17.39 -8.84
CA GLY A 145 -14.69 -16.29 -9.78
C GLY A 145 -13.34 -15.77 -10.29
N THR A 146 -13.19 -15.68 -11.61
CA THR A 146 -12.08 -14.96 -12.25
C THR A 146 -12.40 -13.47 -12.32
N GLY A 147 -11.38 -12.63 -12.53
CA GLY A 147 -11.58 -11.19 -12.70
C GLY A 147 -12.40 -10.85 -13.94
N PHE A 148 -12.72 -9.57 -14.10
CA PHE A 148 -13.31 -9.09 -15.36
C PHE A 148 -12.20 -8.99 -16.40
N ASP A 149 -12.28 -9.76 -17.48
CA ASP A 149 -11.36 -9.65 -18.61
C ASP A 149 -11.52 -8.28 -19.29
N ILE A 150 -10.43 -7.51 -19.29
CA ILE A 150 -10.34 -6.18 -19.90
C ILE A 150 -9.49 -6.18 -21.19
N SER A 151 -9.02 -7.34 -21.65
CA SER A 151 -8.17 -7.46 -22.84
C SER A 151 -8.84 -6.90 -24.11
N SER A 152 -10.17 -6.95 -24.17
CA SER A 152 -10.98 -6.41 -25.26
C SER A 152 -11.28 -4.91 -25.13
N ILE A 153 -11.04 -4.33 -23.95
CA ILE A 153 -11.43 -2.96 -23.59
C ILE A 153 -10.24 -2.02 -23.75
N HIS A 154 -9.74 -1.88 -24.99
CA HIS A 154 -8.71 -0.89 -25.38
C HIS A 154 -7.33 -1.04 -24.71
N GLU A 155 -6.26 -0.69 -25.44
CA GLU A 155 -4.87 -0.74 -24.96
C GLU A 155 -4.62 0.08 -23.68
N TYR A 156 -5.35 1.19 -23.51
CA TYR A 156 -5.24 2.06 -22.33
C TYR A 156 -5.68 1.37 -21.02
N ALA A 157 -6.63 0.44 -21.06
CA ALA A 157 -7.06 -0.27 -19.85
C ALA A 157 -5.97 -1.21 -19.34
N HIS A 158 -5.23 -1.84 -20.26
CA HIS A 158 -4.13 -2.72 -19.92
C HIS A 158 -3.00 -1.96 -19.22
N TRP A 159 -2.66 -0.76 -19.72
CA TRP A 159 -1.69 0.11 -19.06
C TRP A 159 -2.20 0.63 -17.71
N ALA A 160 -3.49 0.97 -17.61
CA ALA A 160 -4.08 1.40 -16.35
C ALA A 160 -4.00 0.33 -15.25
N LEU A 161 -4.07 -0.96 -15.62
CA LEU A 161 -3.89 -2.11 -14.72
C LEU A 161 -2.46 -2.67 -14.69
N LEU A 162 -1.46 -1.87 -15.10
CA LEU A 162 -0.04 -2.24 -15.02
C LEU A 162 0.31 -3.52 -15.80
N GLY A 163 -0.37 -3.74 -16.92
CA GLY A 163 -0.15 -4.91 -17.78
C GLY A 163 -0.93 -6.16 -17.37
N ASN A 164 -1.89 -6.06 -16.46
CA ASN A 164 -2.79 -7.16 -16.13
C ASN A 164 -4.01 -7.17 -17.05
N ALA A 165 -4.35 -8.34 -17.57
CA ALA A 165 -5.50 -8.54 -18.46
C ALA A 165 -6.84 -8.62 -17.72
N GLU A 166 -6.82 -8.87 -16.42
CA GLU A 166 -8.02 -9.01 -15.60
C GLU A 166 -8.11 -7.92 -14.52
N LEU A 167 -9.28 -7.30 -14.42
CA LEU A 167 -9.65 -6.50 -13.26
C LEU A 167 -10.17 -7.42 -12.15
N ASN A 168 -9.35 -7.61 -11.12
CA ASN A 168 -9.66 -8.34 -9.91
C ASN A 168 -9.30 -7.49 -8.68
N GLY A 169 -9.50 -8.04 -7.48
CA GLY A 169 -9.28 -7.31 -6.23
C GLY A 169 -7.82 -6.90 -6.02
N MET A 170 -6.86 -7.75 -6.40
CA MET A 170 -5.43 -7.48 -6.26
C MET A 170 -4.91 -6.53 -7.35
N THR A 171 -5.32 -6.70 -8.60
CA THR A 171 -4.92 -5.80 -9.70
C THR A 171 -5.47 -4.39 -9.49
N LEU A 172 -6.69 -4.26 -8.94
CA LEU A 172 -7.22 -2.97 -8.49
C LEU A 172 -6.35 -2.34 -7.40
N ALA A 173 -5.96 -3.11 -6.37
CA ALA A 173 -5.12 -2.61 -5.28
C ALA A 173 -3.75 -2.11 -5.78
N LEU A 174 -3.13 -2.83 -6.72
CA LEU A 174 -1.88 -2.41 -7.36
C LEU A 174 -2.06 -1.14 -8.20
N ALA A 175 -3.08 -1.10 -9.06
CA ALA A 175 -3.36 0.05 -9.92
C ALA A 175 -3.59 1.32 -9.09
N VAL A 176 -4.42 1.23 -8.04
CA VAL A 176 -4.68 2.37 -7.15
C VAL A 176 -3.43 2.80 -6.40
N SER A 177 -2.60 1.85 -5.93
CA SER A 177 -1.35 2.18 -5.26
C SER A 177 -0.36 2.88 -6.20
N PHE A 178 -0.24 2.40 -7.43
CA PHE A 178 0.59 3.02 -8.46
C PHE A 178 0.11 4.43 -8.81
N TRP A 179 -1.15 4.57 -9.27
CA TRP A 179 -1.70 5.85 -9.72
C TRP A 179 -1.84 6.86 -8.59
N GLY A 180 -2.22 6.39 -7.40
CA GLY A 180 -2.24 7.20 -6.19
C GLY A 180 -0.85 7.70 -5.82
N GLY A 181 0.18 6.87 -5.97
CA GLY A 181 1.60 7.25 -5.79
C GLY A 181 2.04 8.32 -6.79
N VAL A 182 1.77 8.13 -8.08
CA VAL A 182 2.04 9.12 -9.14
C VAL A 182 1.36 10.45 -8.83
N TYR A 183 0.05 10.41 -8.54
CA TYR A 183 -0.73 11.60 -8.22
C TYR A 183 -0.15 12.35 -7.01
N THR A 184 0.13 11.62 -5.93
CA THR A 184 0.69 12.18 -4.69
C THR A 184 2.05 12.82 -4.92
N PHE A 185 2.93 12.16 -5.67
CA PHE A 185 4.23 12.69 -6.02
C PHE A 185 4.10 14.03 -6.76
N LEU A 186 3.29 14.07 -7.82
CA LEU A 186 3.12 15.25 -8.65
C LEU A 186 2.52 16.43 -7.87
N VAL A 187 1.47 16.19 -7.07
CA VAL A 187 0.83 17.23 -6.26
C VAL A 187 1.83 17.84 -5.29
N ARG A 188 2.55 16.99 -4.53
CA ARG A 188 3.52 17.47 -3.54
C ARG A 188 4.70 18.17 -4.19
N PHE A 189 5.18 17.68 -5.33
CA PHE A 189 6.25 18.31 -6.08
C PHE A 189 5.85 19.72 -6.54
N MET A 190 4.69 19.86 -7.17
CA MET A 190 4.19 21.16 -7.65
C MET A 190 3.97 22.14 -6.50
N GLU A 191 3.38 21.66 -5.39
CA GLU A 191 3.13 22.47 -4.20
C GLU A 191 4.44 22.94 -3.55
N THR A 192 5.41 22.03 -3.38
CA THR A 192 6.75 22.34 -2.87
C THR A 192 7.43 23.39 -3.74
N ARG A 193 7.44 23.19 -5.07
CA ARG A 193 8.04 24.14 -6.02
C ARG A 193 7.38 25.52 -5.93
N LYS A 194 6.04 25.57 -5.85
CA LYS A 194 5.30 26.82 -5.75
C LYS A 194 5.66 27.60 -4.48
N GLN A 195 5.77 26.92 -3.35
CA GLN A 195 6.12 27.56 -2.07
C GLN A 195 7.57 28.05 -2.05
N LEU A 196 8.52 27.28 -2.61
CA LEU A 196 9.93 27.71 -2.69
C LEU A 196 10.14 28.92 -3.59
N LEU A 197 9.42 29.03 -4.70
CA LEU A 197 9.55 30.17 -5.63
C LEU A 197 8.78 31.42 -5.18
N ALA A 198 7.92 31.29 -4.16
CA ALA A 198 7.18 32.41 -3.58
C ALA A 198 7.93 33.09 -2.42
N ASN A 199 8.98 32.45 -1.90
CA ASN A 199 9.87 32.94 -0.85
C ASN A 199 11.17 33.49 -1.45
#